data_AF-A0A959X8W7-F1
#
_entry.id   AF-A0A959X8W7-F1
#
_cell.length_a   1.000
_cell.length_b   1.000
_cell.length_c   1.000
_cell.angle_alpha   90.00
_cell.angle_beta   90.00
_cell.angle_gamma   90.00
#
_symmetry.space_group_name_H-M   'P 1'
#
loop_
_entity.id
_entity.type
_entity.pdbx_description
1 polymer ?
#
loop_
_entity_poly.entity_id
_entity_poly.type
_entity_poly.pdbx_seq_one_letter_code
_entity_poly.pdbx_strand_id
1 'polypeptide(L)' 'MAELRLGFDPNGRLLELAVLRFDSGNELLIHAMKARRKYLELLV' A
#
# COMPACT_ATOMS: atom_id res chain seq x y z
N MET A 1 -13.13 -1.19 7.20
CA MET A 1 -11.97 -2.05 7.53
C MET A 1 -10.68 -1.39 7.07
N ALA A 2 -9.60 -1.47 7.87
CA ALA A 2 -8.28 -0.98 7.45
C ALA A 2 -7.48 -2.11 6.78
N GLU A 3 -6.82 -1.81 5.67
CA GLU A 3 -6.03 -2.74 4.88
C GLU A 3 -4.63 -2.17 4.61
N LEU A 4 -3.63 -3.05 4.58
CA LEU A 4 -2.30 -2.74 4.08
C LEU A 4 -2.16 -3.30 2.67
N ARG A 5 -1.87 -2.44 1.70
CA ARG A 5 -1.63 -2.85 0.31
C ARG A 5 -0.20 -2.52 -0.10
N LEU A 6 0.38 -3.38 -0.91
CA LEU A 6 1.67 -3.16 -1.55
C LEU A 6 1.43 -2.87 -3.03
N GLY A 7 2.18 -1.91 -3.59
CA GLY A 7 2.07 -1.55 -5.00
C GLY A 7 3.29 -0.79 -5.48
N PHE A 8 3.44 -0.61 -6.79
CA PHE A 8 4.56 0.13 -7.36
C PHE A 8 4.12 1.52 -7.82
N ASP A 9 4.98 2.50 -7.63
CA ASP A 9 4.84 3.80 -8.30
C ASP A 9 5.34 3.74 -9.77
N PRO A 10 5.11 4.79 -10.58
CA PRO A 10 5.58 4.81 -11.97
C PRO A 10 7.10 4.71 -12.16
N ASN A 11 7.89 4.94 -11.11
CA ASN A 11 9.36 4.81 -11.14
C ASN A 11 9.81 3.42 -10.66
N GLY A 12 8.88 2.48 -10.47
CA GLY A 12 9.19 1.13 -9.98
C GLY A 12 9.53 1.07 -8.49
N ARG A 13 9.23 2.10 -7.71
CA ARG A 13 9.46 2.05 -6.25
C ARG A 13 8.30 1.32 -5.59
N LEU A 14 8.60 0.29 -4.80
CA LEU A 14 7.59 -0.39 -3.99
C LEU A 14 7.10 0.55 -2.88
N LEU A 15 5.78 0.67 -2.78
CA LEU A 15 5.05 1.46 -1.81
C LEU A 15 4.23 0.56 -0.89
N GLU A 16 4.09 1.02 0.34
CA GLU A 16 3.12 0.53 1.31
C GLU A 16 2.00 1.56 1.45
N LEU A 17 0.75 1.09 1.29
CA LEU A 17 -0.46 1.92 1.29
C LEU A 17 -1.39 1.49 2.42
N ALA A 18 -1.82 2.43 3.25
CA ALA A 18 -2.86 2.21 4.25
C ALA A 18 -4.20 2.70 3.71
N VAL A 19 -5.13 1.76 3.49
CA VAL A 19 -6.44 2.04 2.91
C VAL A 19 -7.53 1.76 3.92
N LEU A 20 -8.46 2.68 4.06
CA LEU A 20 -9.71 2.47 4.79
C LEU A 20 -10.83 2.17 3.80
N ARG A 21 -11.38 0.95 3.86
CA ARG A 21 -12.57 0.55 3.13
C ARG A 21 -13.81 0.87 3.96
N PHE A 22 -14.74 1.63 3.38
CA PHE A 22 -16.06 1.88 3.96
C PHE A 22 -17.06 0.83 3.49
N ASP A 23 -18.13 0.64 4.26
CA ASP A 23 -19.18 -0.34 3.93
C ASP A 23 -19.95 0.03 2.66
N SER A 24 -19.90 1.30 2.24
CA SER A 24 -20.41 1.78 0.96
C SER A 24 -19.61 1.31 -0.26
N GLY A 25 -18.47 0.65 -0.06
CA GLY A 25 -17.54 0.25 -1.13
C GLY A 25 -16.52 1.32 -1.51
N ASN A 26 -16.67 2.54 -0.99
CA ASN A 26 -15.66 3.60 -1.16
C ASN A 26 -14.39 3.26 -0.39
N GLU A 27 -13.27 3.76 -0.89
CA GLU A 27 -11.95 3.59 -0.27
C GLU A 27 -11.30 4.95 -0.06
N LEU A 28 -10.66 5.12 1.10
CA LEU A 28 -9.83 6.28 1.40
C LEU A 28 -8.40 5.82 1.61
N LEU A 29 -7.49 6.36 0.79
CA LEU A 29 -6.05 6.22 1.01
C LEU A 29 -5.63 7.20 2.11
N ILE A 30 -5.25 6.66 3.26
CA ILE A 30 -4.84 7.48 4.43
C ILE A 30 -3.34 7.79 4.34
N HIS A 31 -2.56 6.86 3.80
CA HIS A 31 -1.11 6.99 3.80
C HIS A 31 -0.45 6.20 2.66
N ALA A 32 0.61 6.78 2.08
CA ALA A 32 1.45 6.15 1.09
C ALA A 32 2.93 6.46 1.38
N MET A 33 3.75 5.42 1.56
CA MET A 33 5.19 5.56 1.78
C MET A 33 5.99 4.53 1.03
N LYS A 34 7.30 4.78 0.89
CA LYS A 34 8.25 3.74 0.47
C LYS A 34 8.08 2.50 1.34
N ALA A 35 7.98 1.34 0.72
CA ALA A 35 7.82 0.08 1.42
C ALA A 35 9.03 -0.18 2.34
N ARG A 36 8.75 -0.74 3.52
CA ARG A 36 9.80 -1.15 4.46
C ARG A 36 10.64 -2.28 3.85
N ARG A 37 11.92 -2.36 4.22
CA ARG A 37 12.90 -3.33 3.67
C ARG A 37 12.38 -4.76 3.62
N LYS A 38 11.69 -5.23 4.68
CA LYS A 38 11.09 -6.57 4.76
C LYS A 38 10.13 -6.93 3.61
N TYR A 39 9.48 -5.95 2.99
CA TYR A 39 8.59 -6.20 1.85
C TYR A 39 9.34 -6.26 0.52
N LEU A 40 10.52 -5.63 0.45
CA LEU A 40 11.40 -5.75 -0.72
C LEU A 40 11.99 -7.16 -0.85
N GLU A 41 12.16 -7.86 0.28
CA GLU A 41 12.60 -9.26 0.32
C GLU A 41 11.57 -10.23 -0.26
N LEU A 42 10.33 -9.81 -0.50
CA LEU A 42 9.32 -10.65 -1.18
C LEU A 42 9.45 -10.62 -2.71
N LEU A 43 10.33 -9.77 -3.25
CA LEU A 43 10.54 -9.62 -4.69
C LEU A 43 11.69 -10.49 -5.23
N VAL A 44 12.31 -11.30 -4.37
CA VAL A 44 13.45 -12.17 -4.71
C VAL A 44 13.05 -13.61 -4.97
#